data_AF-A0A191HSS2-F1
#
_entry.id   AF-A0A191HSS2-F1
#
_cell.length_a   1.000
_cell.length_b   1.000
_cell.length_c   1.000
_cell.angle_alpha   90.00
_cell.angle_beta   90.00
_cell.angle_gamma   90.00
#
_symmetry.space_group_name_H-M   'P 1'
#
loop_
_entity.id
_entity.type
_entity.pdbx_description
1 polymer ?
#
loop_
_entity_poly.entity_id
_entity_poly.type
_entity_poly.pdbx_seq_one_letter_code
_entity_poly.pdbx_strand_id
1 'polypeptide(L)'
;MKWTVEGKATHAGLRREVVRDGGAGELVGVDTIEKGVIIYRALKYLEIRWGQTKKHPLYKTGNFCINGATINGGTGPRIIPDNVEMSYAIFYHPQDSPEAIKKKLKNKLKPMETLTHGLESIHQK
;
A
#
# COMPACT_ATOMS: atom_id res chain seq x y z
N MET A 1 -4.67 -5.05 -10.24
CA MET A 1 -3.50 -4.17 -10.06
C MET A 1 -2.60 -4.78 -9.02
N LYS A 2 -1.28 -4.75 -9.23
CA LYS A 2 -0.31 -5.39 -8.35
C LYS A 2 0.71 -4.36 -7.89
N TRP A 3 1.07 -4.40 -6.62
CA TRP A 3 2.11 -3.56 -6.04
C TRP A 3 3.12 -4.40 -5.29
N THR A 4 4.38 -4.10 -5.51
CA THR A 4 5.50 -4.60 -4.73
C THR A 4 6.05 -3.43 -3.95
N VAL A 5 6.29 -3.63 -2.65
CA VAL A 5 6.98 -2.70 -1.77
C VAL A 5 8.29 -3.33 -1.38
N GLU A 6 9.37 -2.59 -1.58
CA GLU A 6 10.72 -2.98 -1.19
C GLU A 6 11.16 -2.25 0.09
N GLY A 7 12.02 -2.91 0.85
CA GLY A 7 12.53 -2.41 2.13
C GLY A 7 13.92 -2.98 2.41
N LYS A 8 14.22 -3.16 3.70
CA LYS A 8 15.56 -3.53 4.17
C LYS A 8 15.43 -4.51 5.32
N ALA A 9 15.92 -5.73 5.09
CA ALA A 9 15.82 -6.80 6.07
C ALA A 9 16.78 -6.56 7.22
N THR A 10 16.34 -6.89 8.43
CA THR A 10 17.19 -6.84 9.62
C THR A 10 16.64 -7.77 10.71
N HIS A 11 17.43 -8.01 11.76
CA HIS A 11 16.98 -8.85 12.87
C HIS A 11 15.86 -8.16 13.66
N ALA A 12 14.78 -8.87 14.00
CA ALA A 12 13.64 -8.31 14.72
C ALA A 12 14.00 -7.74 16.11
N GLY A 13 15.11 -8.19 16.71
CA GLY A 13 15.66 -7.60 17.94
C GLY A 13 16.14 -6.15 17.78
N LEU A 14 16.40 -5.69 16.55
CA LEU A 14 16.79 -4.31 16.26
C LEU A 14 15.57 -3.38 16.09
N ARG A 15 14.35 -3.83 16.40
CA ARG A 15 13.14 -2.97 16.33
C ARG A 15 13.29 -1.68 17.12
N ARG A 16 14.07 -1.65 18.22
CA ARG A 16 14.37 -0.39 18.94
C ARG A 16 14.98 0.66 18.01
N GLU A 17 15.92 0.28 17.15
CA GLU A 17 16.57 1.19 16.20
C GLU A 17 15.62 1.60 15.07
N VAL A 18 14.73 0.69 14.66
CA VAL A 18 13.86 0.89 13.49
C VAL A 18 12.63 1.74 13.80
N VAL A 19 11.98 1.57 14.96
CA VAL A 19 10.64 2.13 15.21
C VAL A 19 10.58 3.24 16.27
N ARG A 20 11.67 3.47 17.00
CA ARG A 20 11.69 4.46 18.08
C ARG A 20 12.37 5.74 17.63
N ASP A 21 11.83 6.87 18.07
CA ASP A 21 12.47 8.16 17.89
C ASP A 21 13.89 8.15 18.46
N GLY A 22 14.84 8.70 17.71
CA GLY A 22 16.27 8.69 18.06
C GLY A 22 17.02 7.40 17.71
N GLY A 23 16.35 6.37 17.17
CA GLY A 23 17.01 5.23 16.54
C GLY A 23 17.50 5.54 15.12
N ALA A 24 18.32 4.66 14.55
CA ALA A 24 18.85 4.83 13.20
C ALA A 24 17.82 4.63 12.06
N GLY A 25 16.60 4.19 12.39
CA GLY A 25 15.47 4.10 11.46
C GLY A 25 15.74 3.23 10.24
N GLU A 26 15.48 3.80 9.06
CA GLU A 26 15.63 3.15 7.75
C GLU A 26 17.05 2.67 7.45
N LEU A 27 18.06 3.29 8.08
CA LEU A 27 19.45 2.87 7.94
C LEU A 27 19.67 1.45 8.48
N VAL A 28 18.84 1.00 9.42
CA VAL A 28 18.94 -0.33 10.04
C VAL A 28 17.93 -1.31 9.46
N GLY A 29 16.71 -0.87 9.16
CA GLY A 29 15.69 -1.75 8.60
C GLY A 29 14.44 -1.01 8.17
N VAL A 30 13.69 -1.63 7.25
CA VAL A 30 12.46 -1.07 6.70
C VAL A 30 11.44 -2.20 6.58
N ASP A 31 10.42 -2.17 7.44
CA ASP A 31 9.36 -3.20 7.51
C ASP A 31 8.32 -2.99 6.41
N THR A 32 8.40 -3.82 5.38
CA THR A 32 7.50 -3.74 4.23
C THR A 32 6.08 -4.21 4.52
N ILE A 33 5.85 -5.07 5.52
CA ILE A 33 4.49 -5.47 5.90
C ILE A 33 3.79 -4.27 6.57
N GLU A 34 4.47 -3.56 7.46
CA GLU A 34 3.93 -2.33 8.07
C GLU A 34 3.62 -1.26 7.01
N LYS A 35 4.50 -1.06 6.02
CA LYS A 35 4.21 -0.20 4.85
C LYS A 35 2.98 -0.70 4.07
N GLY A 36 2.88 -2.00 3.84
CA GLY A 36 1.74 -2.61 3.16
C GLY A 36 0.41 -2.36 3.85
N VAL A 37 0.39 -2.40 5.19
CA VAL A 37 -0.80 -2.08 5.99
C VAL A 37 -1.22 -0.62 5.83
N ILE A 38 -0.27 0.32 5.76
CA ILE A 38 -0.55 1.74 5.51
C ILE A 38 -1.22 1.92 4.14
N ILE A 39 -0.68 1.29 3.10
CA ILE A 39 -1.25 1.32 1.74
C ILE A 39 -2.67 0.74 1.74
N TYR A 40 -2.86 -0.44 2.35
CA TYR A 40 -4.16 -1.09 2.45
C TYR A 40 -5.19 -0.17 3.10
N ARG A 41 -4.85 0.46 4.24
CA ARG A 41 -5.74 1.40 4.94
C ARG A 41 -6.13 2.60 4.08
N ALA A 42 -5.18 3.16 3.34
CA ALA A 42 -5.47 4.29 2.48
C ALA A 42 -6.35 3.94 1.28
N LEU A 43 -6.22 2.72 0.74
CA LEU A 43 -7.17 2.22 -0.25
C LEU A 43 -8.56 2.00 0.34
N LYS A 44 -8.67 1.47 1.55
CA LYS A 44 -9.97 1.34 2.22
C LYS A 44 -10.62 2.70 2.48
N TYR A 45 -9.83 3.70 2.86
CA TYR A 45 -10.33 5.07 2.95
C TYR A 45 -10.80 5.62 1.59
N LEU A 46 -10.09 5.31 0.50
CA LEU A 46 -10.50 5.70 -0.85
C LEU A 46 -11.80 5.02 -1.30
N GLU A 47 -11.94 3.74 -1.01
CA GLU A 47 -13.14 2.95 -1.28
C GLU A 47 -14.36 3.53 -0.57
N ILE A 48 -14.26 3.84 0.73
CA ILE A 48 -15.34 4.49 1.49
C ILE A 48 -15.78 5.79 0.81
N ARG A 49 -14.81 6.62 0.40
CA ARG A 49 -15.10 7.85 -0.33
C ARG A 49 -15.78 7.58 -1.68
N TRP A 50 -15.33 6.58 -2.44
CA TRP A 50 -15.95 6.22 -3.71
C TRP A 50 -17.40 5.76 -3.51
N GLY A 51 -17.68 4.97 -2.47
CA GLY A 51 -19.03 4.54 -2.15
C GLY A 51 -19.99 5.69 -1.91
N GLN A 52 -19.52 6.83 -1.41
CA GLN A 52 -20.34 8.03 -1.18
C GLN A 52 -20.39 8.98 -2.39
N THR A 53 -19.32 9.04 -3.18
CA THR A 53 -19.13 10.11 -4.18
C THR A 53 -19.32 9.67 -5.63
N LYS A 54 -19.01 8.40 -5.96
CA LYS A 54 -19.18 7.88 -7.33
C LYS A 54 -20.59 7.35 -7.50
N LYS A 55 -21.33 7.97 -8.43
CA LYS A 55 -22.71 7.60 -8.77
C LYS A 55 -22.80 7.42 -10.27
N HIS A 56 -23.54 6.41 -10.70
CA HIS A 56 -23.86 6.19 -12.11
C HIS A 56 -25.30 5.70 -12.22
N PRO A 57 -26.10 6.14 -13.22
CA PRO A 57 -27.50 5.75 -13.34
C PRO A 57 -27.75 4.24 -13.36
N LEU A 58 -26.78 3.47 -13.89
CA LEU A 58 -26.86 2.01 -14.02
C LEU A 58 -26.26 1.23 -12.84
N TYR A 59 -25.68 1.88 -11.84
CA TYR A 59 -25.03 1.21 -10.71
C TYR A 59 -25.59 1.74 -9.38
N LYS A 60 -25.78 0.82 -8.42
CA LYS A 60 -26.14 1.21 -7.06
C LYS A 60 -25.00 1.99 -6.42
N THR A 61 -25.36 2.90 -5.51
CA THR A 61 -24.37 3.61 -4.69
C THR A 61 -23.57 2.58 -3.90
N GLY A 62 -22.24 2.70 -3.89
CA GLY A 62 -21.35 1.70 -3.28
C GLY A 62 -20.80 0.63 -4.23
N ASN A 63 -21.27 0.52 -5.47
CA ASN A 63 -20.79 -0.52 -6.40
C ASN A 63 -19.32 -0.37 -6.83
N PHE A 64 -18.73 0.82 -6.71
CA PHE A 64 -17.34 1.08 -7.08
C PHE A 64 -16.41 0.84 -5.88
N CYS A 65 -15.74 -0.31 -5.86
CA CYS A 65 -15.01 -0.82 -4.70
C CYS A 65 -13.56 -1.23 -5.01
N ILE A 66 -12.78 -1.45 -3.95
CA ILE A 66 -11.37 -1.85 -4.03
C ILE A 66 -11.17 -3.10 -3.15
N ASN A 67 -11.10 -4.26 -3.78
CA ASN A 67 -10.89 -5.53 -3.09
C ASN A 67 -9.39 -5.86 -3.01
N GLY A 68 -8.89 -6.16 -1.81
CA GLY A 68 -7.57 -6.75 -1.63
C GLY A 68 -7.65 -8.25 -1.88
N ALA A 69 -6.96 -8.72 -2.93
CA ALA A 69 -7.05 -10.10 -3.37
C ALA A 69 -5.94 -10.98 -2.78
N THR A 70 -4.70 -10.48 -2.71
CA THR A 70 -3.57 -11.23 -2.15
C THR A 70 -2.62 -10.32 -1.37
N ILE A 71 -1.93 -10.90 -0.38
CA ILE A 71 -0.78 -10.31 0.31
C ILE A 71 0.24 -11.43 0.57
N ASN A 72 1.47 -11.24 0.08
CA ASN A 72 2.57 -12.19 0.23
C ASN A 72 3.82 -11.42 0.65
N GLY A 73 4.46 -11.78 1.76
CA GLY A 73 5.67 -11.11 2.23
C GLY A 73 6.25 -11.75 3.48
N GLY A 74 7.50 -11.41 3.78
CA GLY A 74 8.25 -11.93 4.91
C GLY A 74 8.86 -13.33 4.71
N THR A 75 9.90 -13.61 5.49
CA THR A 75 10.72 -14.82 5.38
C THR A 75 10.77 -15.63 6.68
N GLY A 76 10.44 -15.01 7.81
CA GLY A 76 10.36 -15.67 9.12
C GLY A 76 10.14 -14.67 10.26
N PRO A 77 9.74 -15.14 11.45
CA PRO A 77 9.30 -14.27 12.55
C PRO A 77 10.43 -13.45 13.21
N ARG A 78 11.70 -13.77 12.93
CA ARG A 78 12.88 -13.06 13.49
C ARG A 78 13.52 -12.07 12.53
N ILE A 79 12.93 -11.88 11.35
CA ILE A 79 13.46 -11.01 10.30
C ILE A 79 12.41 -9.94 10.01
N ILE A 80 12.81 -8.68 10.05
CA ILE A 80 12.00 -7.57 9.53
C ILE A 80 11.87 -7.76 8.01
N PRO A 81 10.65 -7.86 7.46
CA PRO A 81 10.41 -8.20 6.06
C PRO A 81 10.81 -7.05 5.13
N ASP A 82 11.56 -7.36 4.09
CA ASP A 82 12.07 -6.41 3.09
C ASP A 82 11.33 -6.45 1.75
N ASN A 83 10.33 -7.32 1.63
CA ASN A 83 9.43 -7.37 0.50
C ASN A 83 8.01 -7.72 0.95
N VAL A 84 7.04 -6.97 0.42
CA VAL A 84 5.65 -7.41 0.35
C VAL A 84 5.08 -7.16 -1.03
N GLU A 85 4.30 -8.12 -1.49
CA GLU A 85 3.55 -8.08 -2.72
C GLU A 85 2.05 -8.13 -2.41
N MET A 86 1.31 -7.17 -2.93
CA MET A 86 -0.14 -7.09 -2.76
C MET A 86 -0.83 -6.97 -4.10
N SER A 87 -2.00 -7.59 -4.24
CA SER A 87 -2.84 -7.45 -5.42
C SER A 87 -4.24 -6.97 -5.07
N TYR A 88 -4.81 -6.19 -5.97
CA TYR A 88 -6.12 -5.57 -5.81
C TYR A 88 -6.96 -5.69 -7.08
N ALA A 89 -8.24 -6.02 -6.89
CA ALA A 89 -9.27 -5.84 -7.90
C ALA A 89 -9.96 -4.50 -7.67
N ILE A 90 -10.08 -3.68 -8.72
CA ILE A 90 -10.59 -2.32 -8.61
C ILE A 90 -11.76 -2.19 -9.57
N PHE A 91 -12.94 -1.90 -9.04
CA PHE A 91 -14.14 -1.61 -9.79
C PHE A 91 -14.34 -0.09 -9.79
N TYR A 92 -14.17 0.53 -10.95
CA TYR A 92 -14.22 1.99 -11.12
C TYR A 92 -15.34 2.40 -12.07
N HIS A 93 -15.58 3.71 -12.15
CA HIS A 93 -16.67 4.29 -12.91
C HIS A 93 -16.46 4.06 -14.42
N PRO A 94 -17.47 3.71 -15.22
CA PRO A 94 -17.27 3.33 -16.62
C PRO A 94 -16.72 4.46 -17.50
N GLN A 95 -16.91 5.72 -17.11
CA GLN A 95 -16.34 6.90 -17.78
C GLN A 95 -14.88 7.18 -17.37
N ASP A 96 -14.34 6.52 -16.34
CA ASP A 96 -12.91 6.61 -16.02
C ASP A 96 -12.13 5.62 -16.91
N SER A 97 -10.95 6.01 -17.38
CA SER A 97 -10.04 5.06 -18.03
C SER A 97 -9.21 4.28 -17.01
N PRO A 98 -8.81 3.03 -17.32
CA PRO A 98 -7.89 2.27 -16.47
C PRO A 98 -6.61 3.05 -16.13
N GLU A 99 -6.06 3.78 -17.09
CA GLU A 99 -4.83 4.58 -16.95
C GLU A 99 -5.02 5.74 -15.98
N ALA A 100 -6.16 6.44 -16.07
CA ALA A 100 -6.49 7.53 -15.17
C ALA A 100 -6.64 7.04 -13.72
N ILE A 101 -7.29 5.88 -13.53
CA ILE A 101 -7.42 5.25 -12.21
C ILE A 101 -6.06 4.84 -11.66
N LYS A 102 -5.22 4.19 -12.46
CA LYS A 102 -3.85 3.81 -12.07
C LYS A 102 -3.05 5.05 -11.63
N LYS A 103 -3.08 6.13 -12.43
CA LYS A 103 -2.38 7.39 -12.11
C LYS A 103 -2.92 8.02 -10.83
N LYS A 104 -4.24 8.06 -10.64
CA LYS A 104 -4.89 8.58 -9.43
C LYS A 104 -4.48 7.80 -8.18
N LEU A 105 -4.45 6.48 -8.27
CA LEU A 105 -4.01 5.62 -7.18
C LEU A 105 -2.54 5.85 -6.87
N LYS A 106 -1.66 5.83 -7.88
CA LYS A 106 -0.23 6.12 -7.70
C LYS A 106 0.00 7.47 -7.02
N ASN A 107 -0.66 8.53 -7.48
CA ASN A 107 -0.55 9.86 -6.87
C ASN A 107 -1.06 9.90 -5.42
N LYS A 108 -2.11 9.13 -5.10
CA LYS A 108 -2.65 9.04 -3.75
C LYS A 108 -1.73 8.25 -2.81
N LEU A 109 -1.01 7.27 -3.34
CA LEU A 109 -0.10 6.42 -2.58
C LEU A 109 1.33 6.96 -2.47
N LYS A 110 1.75 7.83 -3.40
CA LYS A 110 3.08 8.45 -3.41
C LYS A 110 3.47 9.08 -2.05
N PRO A 111 2.60 9.83 -1.34
CA PRO A 111 2.97 10.35 -0.02
C PRO A 111 3.19 9.27 1.04
N MET A 112 2.61 8.07 0.87
CA MET A 112 2.83 6.95 1.79
C MET A 112 4.11 6.17 1.46
N GLU A 113 4.71 6.42 0.29
CA GLU A 113 6.09 6.01 0.02
C GLU A 113 7.08 6.80 0.90
N THR A 114 6.80 8.09 1.13
CA THR A 114 7.66 8.99 1.93
C THR A 114 7.33 9.03 3.42
N LEU A 115 6.10 8.71 3.85
CA LEU A 115 5.73 8.63 5.27
C LEU A 115 6.41 7.46 6.00
N THR A 116 6.99 6.54 5.25
CA THR A 116 7.78 5.44 5.76
C THR A 116 9.21 5.68 5.32
N HIS A 117 9.97 6.40 6.14
CA HIS A 117 11.41 6.62 6.03
C HIS A 117 12.08 5.47 5.21
N GLY A 118 12.52 5.78 3.98
CA GLY A 118 13.56 5.04 3.26
C GLY A 118 13.10 3.95 2.29
N LEU A 119 13.70 4.01 1.09
CA LEU A 119 13.56 3.19 -0.11
C LEU A 119 12.27 3.43 -0.93
N GLU A 120 12.45 4.25 -1.97
CA GLU A 120 11.52 4.42 -3.08
C GLU A 120 11.48 3.13 -3.90
N SER A 121 10.39 2.36 -3.79
CA SER A 121 9.73 1.85 -5.00
C SER A 121 8.48 1.05 -4.67
N ILE A 122 7.32 1.69 -4.86
CA ILE A 122 6.12 0.93 -5.20
C ILE A 122 6.20 0.62 -6.68
N HIS A 123 6.58 -0.60 -7.01
CA HIS A 123 6.57 -1.08 -8.39
C HIS A 123 5.17 -1.60 -8.73
N GLN A 124 4.54 -0.96 -9.72
CA GLN A 124 3.35 -1.51 -10.36
C GLN A 124 3.79 -2.47 -11.47
N LYS A 125 3.46 -3.75 -11.33
CA LYS A 125 3.51 -4.75 -12.41
C LYS A 125 2.14 -4.88 -13.06
#